data_AF-A0A6C0C591-F1
#
_entry.id   AF-A0A6C0C591-F1
#
_cell.length_a   1.000
_cell.length_b   1.000
_cell.length_c   1.000
_cell.angle_alpha   90.00
_cell.angle_beta   90.00
_cell.angle_gamma   90.00
#
_symmetry.space_group_name_H-M   'P 1'
#
loop_
_entity.id
_entity.type
_entity.pdbx_description
1 polymer ?
#
loop_
_entity_poly.entity_id
_entity_poly.type
_entity_poly.pdbx_seq_one_letter_code
_entity_poly.pdbx_strand_id
1 'polypeptide(L)'
;MYKYYYCDKINDEIFNNKININKFNDLINKYKLVCKDDVKEYWINNVMILSNNSNLTFNKVIDKEILFDNNYLIQELVMSECKPFNFHNTDLELEYILYENIIDNIKIILKKYNDYITLEYETDNLINIDNFLY
;
A
#
# COMPACT_ATOMS: atom_id res chain seq x y z
N MET A 1 -3.21 -11.73 -6.32
CA MET A 1 -2.33 -10.55 -6.35
C MET A 1 -1.50 -10.57 -5.07
N TYR A 2 -0.26 -10.11 -5.14
CA TYR A 2 0.63 -9.98 -4.01
C TYR A 2 0.90 -8.51 -3.72
N LYS A 3 0.84 -8.15 -2.44
CA LYS A 3 1.32 -6.87 -1.93
C LYS A 3 2.50 -7.09 -1.00
N TYR A 4 3.54 -6.29 -1.18
CA TYR A 4 4.75 -6.31 -0.35
C TYR A 4 4.83 -4.96 0.35
N TYR A 5 4.73 -4.95 1.67
CA TYR A 5 4.87 -3.75 2.49
C TYR A 5 6.26 -3.74 3.08
N TYR A 6 7.08 -2.74 2.75
CA TYR A 6 8.37 -2.57 3.42
C TYR A 6 8.13 -2.20 4.88
N CYS A 7 8.63 -2.99 5.81
CA CYS A 7 8.40 -2.78 7.23
C CYS A 7 9.43 -3.47 8.13
N ASP A 8 9.65 -2.87 9.30
CA ASP A 8 10.37 -3.48 10.39
C ASP A 8 9.42 -4.34 11.23
N LYS A 9 9.84 -5.57 11.55
CA LYS A 9 9.10 -6.43 12.48
C LYS A 9 9.35 -5.97 13.92
N ILE A 10 8.29 -5.59 14.63
CA ILE A 10 8.36 -5.27 16.07
C ILE A 10 8.20 -6.57 16.89
N ASN A 11 7.20 -7.37 16.55
CA ASN A 11 6.99 -8.72 17.09
C ASN A 11 6.18 -9.57 16.08
N ASP A 12 5.69 -10.75 16.48
CA ASP A 12 4.97 -11.65 15.57
C ASP A 12 3.63 -11.14 15.06
N GLU A 13 3.03 -10.15 15.74
CA GLU A 13 1.71 -9.60 15.41
C GLU A 13 1.77 -8.14 14.95
N ILE A 14 2.88 -7.45 15.20
CA ILE A 14 3.03 -6.00 15.02
C ILE A 14 4.23 -5.69 14.13
N PHE A 15 3.97 -4.90 13.08
CA PHE A 15 4.94 -4.43 12.11
C PHE A 15 4.88 -2.90 12.02
N ASN A 16 6.01 -2.28 11.70
CA ASN A 16 6.12 -0.85 11.45
C ASN A 16 6.54 -0.58 10.01
N ASN A 17 5.63 -0.07 9.20
CA ASN A 17 5.90 0.31 7.81
C ASN A 17 6.26 1.79 7.64
N LYS A 18 6.39 2.56 8.74
CA LYS A 18 6.73 3.98 8.66
C LYS A 18 8.20 4.17 8.33
N ILE A 19 8.46 4.81 7.19
CA ILE A 19 9.78 5.24 6.76
C ILE A 19 9.92 6.74 7.05
N ASN A 20 11.11 7.15 7.50
CA ASN A 20 11.40 8.55 7.76
C ASN A 20 11.21 9.40 6.49
N ILE A 21 10.48 10.52 6.63
CA ILE A 21 10.14 11.44 5.53
C ILE A 21 11.37 11.96 4.76
N ASN A 22 12.55 12.01 5.37
CA ASN A 22 13.79 12.46 4.73
C ASN A 22 14.21 11.56 3.56
N LYS A 23 13.72 10.31 3.51
CA LYS A 23 13.95 9.38 2.39
C LYS A 23 13.07 9.62 1.18
N PHE A 24 12.11 10.54 1.26
CA PHE A 24 11.13 10.79 0.21
C PHE A 24 11.78 11.08 -1.15
N ASN A 25 12.68 12.07 -1.22
CA ASN A 25 13.31 12.45 -2.49
C ASN A 25 14.19 11.33 -3.06
N ASP A 26 14.88 10.56 -2.21
CA ASP A 26 15.69 9.42 -2.64
C ASP A 26 14.82 8.37 -3.33
N LEU A 27 13.66 8.03 -2.74
CA LEU A 27 12.73 7.04 -3.28
C LEU A 27 12.02 7.53 -4.55
N ILE A 28 11.60 8.80 -4.59
CA ILE A 28 11.03 9.44 -5.79
C ILE A 28 12.01 9.30 -6.97
N ASN A 29 13.28 9.64 -6.75
CA ASN A 29 14.30 9.59 -7.79
C ASN A 29 14.65 8.14 -8.18
N LYS A 30 14.81 7.25 -7.20
CA LYS A 30 15.17 5.84 -7.43
C LYS A 30 14.14 5.15 -8.32
N TYR A 31 12.86 5.29 -8.01
CA TYR A 31 11.78 4.59 -8.69
C TYR A 31 11.07 5.44 -9.75
N LYS A 32 11.57 6.66 -10.01
CA LYS A 32 10.99 7.62 -10.96
C LYS A 32 9.49 7.83 -10.72
N LEU A 33 9.11 7.97 -9.45
CA LEU A 33 7.69 8.01 -9.04
C LEU A 33 7.04 9.32 -9.46
N VAL A 34 5.78 9.23 -9.86
CA VAL A 34 4.99 10.38 -10.29
C VAL A 34 3.83 10.58 -9.32
N CYS A 35 3.61 11.82 -8.91
CA CYS A 35 2.45 12.20 -8.10
C CYS A 35 1.16 11.87 -8.86
N LYS A 36 0.22 11.19 -8.20
CA LYS A 36 -1.07 10.80 -8.77
C LYS A 36 -2.19 11.67 -8.21
N ASP A 37 -2.48 11.53 -6.93
CA ASP A 37 -3.65 12.16 -6.30
C ASP A 37 -3.45 12.34 -4.79
N ASP A 38 -4.26 13.22 -4.22
CA ASP A 38 -4.58 13.20 -2.78
C ASP A 38 -5.65 12.12 -2.55
N VAL A 39 -5.38 11.22 -1.61
CA VAL A 39 -6.21 10.04 -1.37
C VAL A 39 -6.68 10.01 0.08
N LYS A 40 -7.97 9.73 0.27
CA LYS A 40 -8.51 9.25 1.54
C LYS A 40 -8.82 7.76 1.44
N GLU A 41 -8.26 6.99 2.34
CA GLU A 41 -8.45 5.54 2.44
C GLU A 41 -9.22 5.22 3.72
N TYR A 42 -10.31 4.48 3.57
CA TYR A 42 -11.13 4.02 4.69
C TYR A 42 -11.21 2.50 4.69
N TRP A 43 -11.26 1.92 5.89
CA TRP A 43 -11.53 0.49 6.06
C TRP A 43 -12.76 0.25 6.93
N ILE A 44 -13.60 -0.68 6.49
CA ILE A 44 -14.74 -1.20 7.25
C ILE A 44 -14.75 -2.72 7.08
N ASN A 45 -14.46 -3.44 8.15
CA ASN A 45 -14.13 -4.86 8.13
C ASN A 45 -13.07 -5.14 7.05
N ASN A 46 -13.45 -5.86 5.99
CA ASN A 46 -12.58 -6.20 4.88
C ASN A 46 -12.92 -5.44 3.59
N VAL A 47 -13.57 -4.29 3.70
CA VAL A 47 -13.84 -3.40 2.58
C VAL A 47 -12.92 -2.20 2.66
N MET A 48 -12.07 -2.05 1.64
CA MET A 48 -11.26 -0.88 1.40
C MET A 48 -12.05 0.10 0.53
N ILE A 49 -12.18 1.33 1.00
CA ILE A 49 -12.85 2.42 0.29
C ILE A 49 -11.80 3.47 -0.02
N LEU A 50 -11.58 3.75 -1.32
CA LEU A 50 -10.65 4.78 -1.77
C LEU A 50 -11.42 5.94 -2.35
N SER A 51 -11.24 7.12 -1.76
CA SER A 51 -11.71 8.39 -2.29
C SER A 51 -10.54 9.18 -2.82
N ASN A 52 -10.63 9.62 -4.07
CA ASN A 52 -9.75 10.62 -4.66
C ASN A 52 -10.59 11.75 -5.27
N ASN A 53 -9.94 12.74 -5.89
CA ASN A 53 -10.57 13.96 -6.39
C ASN A 53 -11.72 13.75 -7.41
N SER A 54 -11.90 12.53 -7.93
CA SER A 54 -12.90 12.25 -8.98
C SER A 54 -13.73 11.00 -8.74
N ASN A 55 -13.27 10.07 -7.90
CA ASN A 55 -13.91 8.77 -7.75
C ASN A 55 -13.92 8.29 -6.30
N LEU A 56 -14.95 7.52 -5.99
CA LEU A 56 -15.07 6.75 -4.77
C LEU A 56 -15.23 5.28 -5.17
N THR A 57 -14.31 4.43 -4.73
CA THR A 57 -14.32 3.00 -5.06
C THR A 57 -14.46 2.16 -3.81
N PHE A 58 -15.17 1.04 -3.93
CA PHE A 58 -15.44 0.12 -2.82
C PHE A 58 -14.94 -1.26 -3.20
N ASN A 59 -13.90 -1.73 -2.53
CA ASN A 59 -13.23 -2.97 -2.87
C ASN A 59 -13.23 -3.91 -1.68
N LYS A 60 -13.85 -5.07 -1.83
CA LYS A 60 -13.73 -6.16 -0.87
C LYS A 60 -12.36 -6.80 -1.02
N VAL A 61 -11.63 -6.91 0.08
CA VAL A 61 -10.32 -7.53 0.18
C VAL A 61 -10.46 -8.83 0.94
N ILE A 62 -9.90 -9.91 0.40
CA ILE A 62 -9.88 -11.22 1.04
C ILE A 62 -8.43 -11.70 1.05
N ASP A 63 -7.89 -11.82 2.25
CA ASP A 63 -6.55 -12.36 2.47
C ASP A 63 -6.56 -13.88 2.29
N LYS A 64 -5.53 -14.39 1.62
CA LYS A 64 -5.28 -15.81 1.48
C LYS A 64 -4.14 -16.25 2.39
N GLU A 65 -3.02 -15.56 2.28
CA GLU A 65 -1.80 -15.87 3.03
C GLU A 65 -1.07 -14.58 3.37
N ILE A 66 -0.47 -14.54 4.57
CA ILE A 66 0.37 -13.45 5.03
C ILE A 66 1.65 -14.08 5.58
N LEU A 67 2.80 -13.61 5.09
CA LEU A 67 4.10 -14.05 5.53
C LEU A 67 5.06 -12.87 5.65
N PHE A 68 6.11 -13.02 6.43
CA PHE A 68 7.14 -12.00 6.61
C PHE A 68 8.49 -12.54 6.18
N ASP A 69 9.15 -11.85 5.25
CA ASP A 69 10.46 -12.22 4.73
C ASP A 69 11.25 -10.97 4.31
N ASN A 70 12.57 -10.96 4.56
CA ASN A 70 13.49 -9.90 4.13
C ASN A 70 13.02 -8.43 4.38
N ASN A 71 12.41 -8.14 5.52
CA ASN A 71 11.82 -6.82 5.88
C ASN A 71 10.59 -6.43 5.05
N TYR A 72 9.88 -7.42 4.53
CA TYR A 72 8.61 -7.23 3.85
C TYR A 72 7.54 -8.09 4.50
N LEU A 73 6.40 -7.46 4.80
CA LEU A 73 5.16 -8.17 5.00
C LEU A 73 4.57 -8.45 3.61
N ILE A 74 4.45 -9.73 3.26
CA ILE A 74 3.92 -10.18 1.98
C ILE A 74 2.50 -10.68 2.21
N GLN A 75 1.56 -10.11 1.47
CA GLN A 75 0.14 -10.43 1.54
C GLN A 75 -0.31 -10.97 0.17
N GLU A 76 -0.70 -12.24 0.11
CA GLU A 76 -1.48 -12.74 -1.02
C GLU A 76 -2.95 -12.42 -0.78
N LEU A 77 -3.58 -11.72 -1.72
CA LEU A 77 -4.97 -11.31 -1.60
C LEU A 77 -5.74 -11.37 -2.92
N VAL A 78 -7.06 -11.40 -2.78
CA VAL A 78 -8.03 -11.18 -3.84
C VAL A 78 -8.79 -9.90 -3.53
N MET A 79 -8.88 -9.03 -4.53
CA MET A 79 -9.64 -7.79 -4.45
C MET A 79 -10.72 -7.80 -5.51
N SER A 80 -11.94 -7.43 -5.12
CA SER A 80 -13.07 -7.32 -6.03
C SER A 80 -13.92 -6.11 -5.68
N GLU A 81 -14.36 -5.38 -6.71
CA GLU A 81 -15.30 -4.28 -6.53
C GLU A 81 -16.61 -4.79 -5.89
N CYS A 82 -17.21 -3.98 -5.03
CA CYS A 82 -18.48 -4.28 -4.39
C CYS A 82 -19.44 -3.08 -4.46
N LYS A 83 -20.71 -3.33 -4.14
CA LYS A 83 -21.73 -2.28 -4.24
C LYS A 83 -21.43 -1.14 -3.26
N PRO A 84 -21.42 0.12 -3.71
CA PRO A 84 -21.29 1.28 -2.84
C PRO A 84 -22.37 1.29 -1.75
N PHE A 85 -22.01 1.77 -0.57
CA PHE A 85 -22.92 1.94 0.57
C PHE A 85 -22.55 3.18 1.38
N ASN A 86 -23.52 3.70 2.13
CA ASN A 86 -23.27 4.80 3.06
C ASN A 86 -22.58 4.29 4.31
N PHE A 87 -21.59 5.03 4.80
CA PHE A 87 -20.84 4.68 6.00
C PHE A 87 -20.58 5.90 6.87
N HIS A 88 -20.45 5.67 8.17
CA HIS A 88 -20.23 6.72 9.17
C HIS A 88 -19.19 6.31 10.23
N ASN A 89 -19.12 5.02 10.58
CA ASN A 89 -18.10 4.47 11.47
C ASN A 89 -17.14 3.61 10.66
N THR A 90 -15.88 4.00 10.63
CA THR A 90 -14.78 3.28 9.96
C THR A 90 -13.82 2.71 10.99
N ASP A 91 -13.22 1.57 10.68
CA ASP A 91 -12.20 0.94 11.52
C ASP A 91 -10.85 1.66 11.36
N LEU A 92 -10.62 2.22 10.17
CA LEU A 92 -9.45 3.03 9.83
C LEU A 92 -9.83 4.16 8.88
N GLU A 93 -9.18 5.31 9.05
CA GLU A 93 -9.21 6.45 8.14
C GLU A 93 -7.79 7.00 7.98
N LEU A 94 -7.34 7.13 6.74
CA LEU A 94 -6.01 7.62 6.38
C LEU A 94 -6.10 8.65 5.25
N GLU A 95 -5.25 9.67 5.32
CA GLU A 95 -5.10 10.67 4.26
C GLU A 95 -3.63 10.75 3.85
N TYR A 96 -3.35 10.69 2.55
CA TYR A 96 -1.98 10.75 2.02
C TYR A 96 -1.94 11.24 0.58
N ILE A 97 -0.75 11.69 0.17
CA ILE A 97 -0.44 11.99 -1.24
C ILE A 97 0.15 10.73 -1.86
N LEU A 98 -0.45 10.27 -2.96
CA LEU A 98 -0.08 9.04 -3.64
C LEU A 98 0.93 9.30 -4.76
N TYR A 99 2.04 8.55 -4.75
CA TYR A 99 3.03 8.53 -5.83
C TYR A 99 3.19 7.11 -6.33
N GLU A 100 3.20 6.93 -7.65
CA GLU A 100 3.27 5.60 -8.25
C GLU A 100 4.12 5.57 -9.52
N ASN A 101 4.69 4.40 -9.81
CA ASN A 101 5.23 4.05 -11.11
C ASN A 101 5.14 2.52 -11.32
N ILE A 102 5.21 2.06 -12.56
CA ILE A 102 5.28 0.64 -12.90
C ILE A 102 6.63 0.37 -13.56
N ILE A 103 7.38 -0.59 -13.02
CA ILE A 103 8.67 -1.05 -13.54
C ILE A 103 8.61 -2.58 -13.62
N ASP A 104 8.89 -3.15 -14.79
CA ASP A 104 8.91 -4.60 -15.02
C ASP A 104 7.65 -5.34 -14.50
N ASN A 105 6.48 -4.77 -14.76
CA ASN A 105 5.16 -5.25 -14.31
C ASN A 105 4.98 -5.28 -12.78
N ILE A 106 5.79 -4.54 -12.05
CA ILE A 106 5.60 -4.33 -10.61
C ILE A 106 5.20 -2.87 -10.40
N LYS A 107 4.04 -2.69 -9.77
CA LYS A 107 3.54 -1.38 -9.39
C LYS A 107 4.19 -0.98 -8.06
N ILE A 108 4.96 0.09 -8.09
CA ILE A 108 5.64 0.66 -6.93
C ILE A 108 4.80 1.82 -6.43
N ILE A 109 4.44 1.79 -5.14
CA ILE A 109 3.53 2.72 -4.51
C ILE A 109 4.23 3.35 -3.32
N LEU A 110 4.31 4.68 -3.32
CA LEU A 110 4.80 5.46 -2.19
C LEU A 110 3.66 6.35 -1.70
N LYS A 111 3.22 6.14 -0.46
CA LYS A 111 2.23 6.99 0.20
C LYS A 111 2.95 7.99 1.08
N LYS A 112 2.69 9.28 0.90
CA LYS A 112 3.26 10.35 1.71
C LYS A 112 2.23 10.90 2.67
N TYR A 113 2.51 10.74 3.96
CA TYR A 113 1.76 11.33 5.07
C TYR A 113 2.46 12.60 5.56
N ASN A 114 1.93 13.23 6.61
CA ASN A 114 2.47 14.49 7.15
C ASN A 114 3.90 14.34 7.69
N ASP A 115 4.21 13.23 8.36
CA ASP A 115 5.44 13.01 9.13
C ASP A 115 6.24 11.76 8.70
N TYR A 116 5.68 10.90 7.86
CA TYR A 116 6.33 9.68 7.36
C TYR A 116 5.87 9.32 5.94
N ILE A 117 6.56 8.35 5.34
CA ILE A 117 6.16 7.71 4.07
C ILE A 117 6.04 6.20 4.28
N THR A 118 5.25 5.53 3.44
CA THR A 118 5.23 4.06 3.34
C THR A 118 5.55 3.65 1.90
N LEU A 119 6.20 2.50 1.74
CA LEU A 119 6.60 1.96 0.45
C LEU A 119 5.99 0.56 0.28
N GLU A 120 5.28 0.39 -0.82
CA GLU A 120 4.54 -0.83 -1.14
C GLU A 120 4.83 -1.24 -2.60
N TYR A 121 4.74 -2.54 -2.85
CA TYR A 121 4.87 -3.11 -4.19
C TYR A 121 3.69 -4.02 -4.46
N GLU A 122 3.12 -3.94 -5.66
CA GLU A 122 1.97 -4.74 -6.08
C GLU A 122 2.28 -5.46 -7.40
N THR A 123 2.01 -6.75 -7.44
CA THR A 123 2.24 -7.60 -8.62
C THR A 123 1.32 -8.82 -8.60
N ASP A 124 1.08 -9.44 -9.76
CA ASP A 124 0.28 -10.66 -9.85
C ASP A 124 1.05 -11.92 -9.49
N ASN A 125 2.39 -11.87 -9.50
CA ASN A 125 3.24 -13.03 -9.27
C ASN A 125 3.99 -12.94 -7.95
N LEU A 126 4.24 -14.08 -7.31
CA LEU A 126 5.21 -14.13 -6.22
C LEU A 126 6.60 -13.85 -6.81
N ILE A 127 7.34 -12.94 -6.21
CA ILE A 127 8.65 -12.51 -6.70
C ILE A 127 9.67 -12.60 -5.59
N ASN A 128 10.89 -12.98 -5.96
CA ASN A 128 11.98 -13.02 -5.01
C ASN A 128 12.33 -11.58 -4.61
N ILE A 129 12.25 -11.31 -3.31
CA ILE A 129 12.47 -9.99 -2.71
C ILE A 129 13.88 -9.46 -2.97
N ASP A 130 14.85 -10.34 -3.23
CA ASP A 130 16.22 -9.97 -3.62
C ASP A 130 16.24 -8.98 -4.81
N ASN A 131 15.22 -9.00 -5.66
CA ASN A 131 15.09 -8.12 -6.83
C ASN A 131 14.52 -6.72 -6.53
N PHE A 132 13.96 -6.49 -5.34
CA PHE A 132 13.37 -5.18 -5.00
C PHE A 132 14.39 -4.15 -4.51
N LEU A 133 15.55 -4.64 -4.07
CA LEU A 133 16.58 -3.83 -3.42
C LEU A 133 18.00 -4.28 -3.81
N TYR A 134 18.35 -4.09 -5.10
CA TYR A 134 19.63 -3.51 -5.53
C TYR A 134 19.37 -2.52 -6.67
#